data_AF-A0A933A720-F1
#
_entry.id   AF-A0A933A720-F1
#
_cell.length_a   1.000
_cell.length_b   1.000
_cell.length_c   1.000
_cell.angle_alpha   90.00
_cell.angle_beta   90.00
_cell.angle_gamma   90.00
#
_symmetry.space_group_name_H-M   'P 1'
#
loop_
_entity.id
_entity.type
_entity.pdbx_description
1 polymer ?
#
loop_
_entity_poly.entity_id
_entity_poly.type
_entity_poly.pdbx_seq_one_letter_code
_entity_poly.pdbx_strand_id
1 'polypeptide(L)'
;MRRIINPSSLPPPRGFNHGILTSGGDILFLAGQDASDAAGRIVAPGDLVGQIEQLVRNLRAVVEAAGGSLRDIVKLNIFVRDREPYVTNLGPIGERYRAHFGDHYPAMALFEVTGLFREAALIEMEGIAVIGAPSRKPARPRVSRRAAGKREVLPRRPARKAPAMRRTLRRRPR
;
A
#
# COMPACT_ATOMS: atom_id res chain seq x y z
N MET A 1 -0.95 14.98 7.48
CA MET A 1 -1.74 14.39 6.39
C MET A 1 -1.08 13.11 5.95
N ARG A 2 -1.84 12.02 5.80
CA ARG A 2 -1.40 10.76 5.18
C ARG A 2 -2.28 10.46 3.96
N ARG A 3 -1.68 10.12 2.81
CA ARG A 3 -2.40 9.81 1.57
C ARG A 3 -1.78 8.60 0.86
N ILE A 4 -2.62 7.64 0.49
CA ILE A 4 -2.25 6.49 -0.34
C ILE A 4 -2.08 6.93 -1.80
N ILE A 5 -1.01 6.50 -2.45
CA ILE A 5 -0.67 6.79 -3.83
C ILE A 5 -0.61 5.47 -4.61
N ASN A 6 -1.68 5.13 -5.32
CA ASN A 6 -1.76 3.96 -6.20
C ASN A 6 -2.15 4.44 -7.61
N PRO A 7 -1.17 4.78 -8.48
CA PRO A 7 -1.47 5.28 -9.82
C PRO A 7 -2.07 4.18 -10.70
N SER A 8 -2.97 4.55 -11.61
CA SER A 8 -3.62 3.61 -12.54
C SER A 8 -2.68 3.02 -13.59
N SER A 9 -1.46 3.55 -13.72
CA SER A 9 -0.40 3.03 -14.59
C SER A 9 0.29 1.78 -14.01
N LEU A 10 -0.02 1.40 -12.76
CA LEU A 10 0.52 0.20 -12.12
C LEU A 10 -0.60 -0.81 -11.82
N PRO A 11 -0.27 -2.11 -11.68
CA PRO A 11 -1.23 -3.11 -11.24
C PRO A 11 -1.87 -2.76 -9.88
N PRO A 12 -3.14 -3.14 -9.62
CA PRO A 12 -3.75 -2.96 -8.31
C PRO A 12 -2.92 -3.66 -7.23
N PRO A 13 -2.52 -2.96 -6.15
CA PRO A 13 -1.68 -3.57 -5.13
C PRO A 13 -2.48 -4.56 -4.27
N ARG A 14 -1.80 -5.61 -3.78
CA ARG A 14 -2.40 -6.65 -2.93
C ARG A 14 -1.51 -6.86 -1.71
N GLY A 15 -1.98 -6.47 -0.53
CA GLY A 15 -1.21 -6.58 0.71
C GLY A 15 -0.13 -5.50 0.89
N PHE A 16 -0.16 -4.42 0.12
CA PHE A 16 0.70 -3.25 0.24
C PHE A 16 0.03 -2.04 -0.43
N ASN A 17 0.65 -0.86 -0.36
CA ASN A 17 0.35 0.29 -1.22
C ASN A 17 1.60 0.69 -2.02
N HIS A 18 1.44 1.17 -3.27
CA HIS A 18 2.58 1.58 -4.11
C HIS A 18 3.35 2.76 -3.51
N GLY A 19 2.64 3.66 -2.83
CA GLY A 19 3.27 4.75 -2.09
C GLY A 19 2.37 5.31 -1.01
N ILE A 20 3.01 5.87 0.02
CA ILE A 20 2.36 6.66 1.07
C ILE A 20 3.00 8.03 1.09
N LEU A 21 2.20 9.08 0.92
CA LEU A 21 2.65 10.46 1.06
C LEU A 21 2.21 11.00 2.42
N THR A 22 3.16 11.50 3.20
CA THR A 22 2.92 12.13 4.51
C THR A 22 3.32 13.60 4.53
N SER A 23 2.68 14.37 5.41
CA SER A 23 3.10 15.72 5.78
C SER A 23 2.69 16.03 7.22
N GLY A 24 3.55 16.70 7.98
CA GLY A 24 3.37 16.93 9.41
C GLY A 24 3.49 15.65 10.25
N GLY A 25 3.75 15.83 11.55
CA GLY A 25 4.09 14.75 12.46
C GLY A 25 5.59 14.45 12.51
N ASP A 26 5.99 13.65 13.49
CA ASP A 26 7.38 13.24 13.72
C ASP A 26 7.70 11.95 12.98
N ILE A 27 8.89 11.85 12.40
CA ILE A 27 9.35 10.65 11.71
C ILE A 27 10.05 9.75 12.72
N LEU A 28 9.54 8.54 12.88
CA LEU A 28 10.14 7.48 13.67
C LEU A 28 10.75 6.44 12.73
N PHE A 29 12.07 6.25 12.82
CA PHE A 29 12.77 5.16 12.14
C PHE A 29 12.76 3.94 13.06
N LEU A 30 12.22 2.83 12.57
CA LEU A 30 12.11 1.57 13.30
C LEU A 30 13.31 0.70 12.95
N ALA A 31 14.08 0.31 13.96
CA ALA A 31 15.09 -0.74 13.78
C ALA A 31 14.42 -2.08 13.41
N GLY A 32 15.21 -3.00 12.84
CA GLY A 32 14.77 -4.36 12.55
C GLY A 32 14.17 -5.04 13.78
N GLN A 33 12.93 -5.50 13.64
CA GLN A 33 12.24 -6.31 14.62
C GLN A 33 12.13 -7.74 14.10
N ASP A 34 12.60 -8.70 14.89
CA ASP A 34 12.39 -10.13 14.71
C ASP A 34 11.35 -10.64 15.73
N ALA A 35 11.20 -11.95 15.85
CA ALA A 35 10.29 -12.60 16.79
C ALA A 35 10.89 -12.78 18.21
N SER A 36 11.80 -11.91 18.64
CA SER A 36 12.35 -11.99 20.00
C SER A 36 11.32 -11.65 21.08
N ASP A 37 11.36 -12.37 22.20
CA ASP A 37 10.71 -11.97 23.45
C ASP A 37 11.54 -10.91 24.20
N ALA A 38 11.04 -10.45 25.35
CA ALA A 38 11.74 -9.45 26.18
C ALA A 38 13.11 -9.92 26.74
N ALA A 39 13.37 -11.24 26.73
CA ALA A 39 14.66 -11.82 27.10
C ALA A 39 15.59 -12.00 25.87
N GLY A 40 15.15 -11.57 24.67
CA GLY A 40 15.92 -11.69 23.44
C GLY A 40 15.89 -13.07 22.80
N ARG A 41 14.95 -13.95 23.19
CA ARG A 41 14.82 -15.30 22.63
C ARG A 41 13.80 -15.31 21.51
N ILE A 42 14.13 -15.93 20.38
CA ILE A 42 13.17 -16.13 19.29
C ILE A 42 12.05 -17.06 19.76
N VAL A 43 10.81 -16.57 19.70
CA VAL A 43 9.63 -17.39 19.93
C VAL A 43 9.26 -18.16 18.67
N ALA A 44 8.51 -19.27 18.82
CA ALA A 44 8.05 -20.09 17.69
C ALA A 44 9.19 -20.49 16.72
N PRO A 45 10.28 -21.11 17.20
CA PRO A 45 11.37 -21.53 16.32
C PRO A 45 10.86 -22.52 15.26
N GLY A 46 11.19 -22.28 13.99
CA GLY A 46 10.72 -23.08 12.86
C GLY A 46 9.29 -22.79 12.39
N ASP A 47 8.54 -21.92 13.07
CA ASP A 47 7.18 -21.53 12.69
C ASP A 47 7.13 -20.04 12.27
N LEU A 48 7.11 -19.80 10.95
CA LEU A 48 7.06 -18.46 10.38
C LEU A 48 5.82 -17.67 10.82
N VAL A 49 4.65 -18.32 10.89
CA VAL A 49 3.39 -17.65 11.23
C VAL A 49 3.37 -17.28 12.70
N GLY A 50 3.88 -18.16 13.58
CA GLY A 50 4.10 -17.87 14.99
C GLY A 50 5.09 -16.74 15.23
N GLN A 51 6.16 -16.65 14.42
CA GLN A 51 7.14 -15.57 14.51
C GLN A 51 6.55 -14.20 14.13
N ILE A 52 5.69 -14.14 13.11
CA ILE A 52 5.05 -12.90 12.67
C ILE A 52 4.21 -12.26 13.79
N GLU A 53 3.50 -13.07 14.57
CA GLU A 53 2.71 -12.59 15.71
C GLU A 53 3.59 -11.79 16.70
N GLN A 54 4.72 -12.35 17.12
CA GLN A 54 5.61 -11.67 18.06
C GLN A 54 6.33 -10.48 17.43
N LEU A 55 6.78 -10.61 16.19
CA LEU A 55 7.40 -9.53 15.44
C LEU A 55 6.48 -8.31 15.36
N VAL A 56 5.19 -8.49 15.07
CA VAL A 56 4.23 -7.39 14.99
C VAL A 56 3.96 -6.77 16.37
N ARG A 57 3.99 -7.55 17.45
CA ARG A 57 3.95 -7.01 18.82
C ARG A 57 5.17 -6.16 19.14
N ASN A 58 6.35 -6.55 18.65
CA ASN A 58 7.58 -5.78 18.83
C ASN A 58 7.50 -4.44 18.08
N LEU A 59 7.06 -4.43 16.82
CA LEU A 59 6.78 -3.19 16.08
C LEU A 59 5.78 -2.30 16.81
N ARG A 60 4.70 -2.89 17.33
CA ARG A 60 3.67 -2.18 18.11
C ARG A 60 4.27 -1.50 19.34
N ALA A 61 5.06 -2.22 20.11
CA ALA A 61 5.66 -1.69 21.33
C ALA A 61 6.50 -0.43 21.06
N VAL A 62 7.29 -0.44 19.98
CA VAL A 62 8.12 0.71 19.60
C VAL A 62 7.27 1.92 19.18
N VAL A 63 6.25 1.73 18.33
CA VAL A 63 5.41 2.86 17.88
C VAL A 63 4.52 3.40 18.99
N GLU A 64 4.02 2.54 19.89
CA GLU A 64 3.21 2.96 21.04
C GLU A 64 4.07 3.71 22.07
N ALA A 65 5.32 3.29 22.29
CA ALA A 65 6.28 4.04 23.13
C ALA A 65 6.59 5.44 22.58
N ALA A 66 6.50 5.63 21.27
CA ALA A 66 6.64 6.94 20.62
C ALA A 66 5.33 7.75 20.59
N GLY A 67 4.23 7.25 21.20
CA GLY A 67 2.93 7.92 21.22
C GLY A 67 2.08 7.73 19.97
N GLY A 68 2.40 6.77 19.10
CA GLY A 68 1.62 6.42 17.92
C GLY A 68 1.01 5.03 17.97
N SER A 69 0.73 4.49 16.79
CA SER A 69 0.10 3.19 16.58
C SER A 69 0.67 2.48 15.35
N LEU A 70 0.37 1.18 15.18
CA LEU A 70 0.75 0.45 13.96
C LEU A 70 0.22 1.09 12.66
N ARG A 71 -0.86 1.86 12.74
CA ARG A 71 -1.41 2.57 11.57
C ARG A 71 -0.51 3.72 11.10
N ASP A 72 0.42 4.15 11.94
CA ASP A 72 1.34 5.25 11.66
C ASP A 72 2.60 4.76 10.93
N ILE A 73 2.83 3.45 10.86
CA ILE A 73 3.83 2.85 9.98
C ILE A 73 3.44 3.11 8.53
N VAL A 74 4.31 3.79 7.78
CA VAL A 74 4.08 4.18 6.38
C VAL A 74 4.95 3.40 5.40
N LYS A 75 6.01 2.77 5.89
CA LYS A 75 6.91 1.91 5.11
C LYS A 75 7.33 0.71 5.95
N LEU A 76 7.32 -0.47 5.36
CA LEU A 76 7.97 -1.67 5.88
C LEU A 76 8.91 -2.28 4.84
N ASN A 77 10.08 -2.72 5.25
CA ASN A 77 10.89 -3.69 4.54
C ASN A 77 10.79 -5.01 5.28
N ILE A 78 10.53 -6.09 4.55
CA ILE A 78 10.34 -7.43 5.10
C ILE A 78 11.48 -8.29 4.56
N PHE A 79 12.23 -8.92 5.45
CA PHE A 79 13.31 -9.83 5.11
C PHE A 79 12.94 -11.22 5.58
N VAL A 80 12.99 -12.20 4.68
CA VAL A 80 12.71 -13.61 4.98
C VAL A 80 13.92 -14.45 4.61
N ARG A 81 14.20 -15.49 5.40
CA ARG A 81 15.32 -16.40 5.10
C ARG A 81 15.05 -17.30 3.90
N ASP A 82 13.79 -17.69 3.73
CA ASP A 82 13.30 -18.47 2.59
C ASP A 82 11.94 -17.90 2.19
N ARG A 83 11.79 -17.55 0.91
CA ARG A 83 10.53 -17.02 0.38
C ARG A 83 9.45 -18.10 0.26
N GLU A 84 9.79 -19.37 0.09
CA GLU A 84 8.80 -20.42 -0.16
C GLU A 84 7.83 -20.62 1.02
N PRO A 85 8.30 -20.74 2.29
CA PRO A 85 7.41 -20.73 3.45
C PRO A 85 6.53 -19.48 3.54
N TYR A 86 7.03 -18.32 3.12
CA TYR A 86 6.24 -17.09 3.12
C TYR A 86 5.11 -17.13 2.08
N VAL A 87 5.41 -17.54 0.84
CA VAL A 87 4.44 -17.60 -0.26
C VAL A 87 3.37 -18.66 -0.01
N THR A 88 3.76 -19.82 0.52
CA THR A 88 2.83 -20.91 0.83
C THR A 88 1.90 -20.58 2.01
N ASN A 89 2.30 -19.65 2.90
CA ASN A 89 1.53 -19.25 4.08
C ASN A 89 0.87 -17.87 3.96
N LEU A 90 0.69 -17.29 2.77
CA LEU A 90 0.11 -15.95 2.59
C LEU A 90 -1.26 -15.76 3.28
N GLY A 91 -2.10 -16.80 3.31
CA GLY A 91 -3.39 -16.77 4.00
C GLY A 91 -3.25 -16.55 5.51
N PRO A 92 -2.63 -17.50 6.24
CA PRO A 92 -2.34 -17.36 7.66
C PRO A 92 -1.55 -16.09 8.02
N ILE A 93 -0.54 -15.73 7.23
CA ILE A 93 0.23 -14.49 7.39
C ILE A 93 -0.68 -13.27 7.31
N GLY A 94 -1.55 -13.22 6.29
CA GLY A 94 -2.51 -12.15 6.12
C GLY A 94 -3.53 -12.04 7.25
N GLU A 95 -3.92 -13.16 7.87
CA GLU A 95 -4.79 -13.18 9.06
C GLU A 95 -4.10 -12.56 10.27
N ARG A 96 -2.87 -12.97 10.58
CA ARG A 96 -2.06 -12.40 11.68
C ARG A 96 -1.79 -10.92 11.46
N TYR A 97 -1.43 -10.54 10.23
CA TYR A 97 -1.23 -9.14 9.89
C TYR A 97 -2.50 -8.32 10.13
N ARG A 98 -3.65 -8.77 9.59
CA ARG A 98 -4.93 -8.06 9.76
C ARG A 98 -5.41 -8.00 11.21
N ALA A 99 -5.11 -9.01 12.03
CA ALA A 99 -5.44 -8.98 13.46
C ALA A 99 -4.80 -7.79 14.20
N HIS A 100 -3.66 -7.30 13.72
CA HIS A 100 -2.95 -6.18 14.34
C HIS A 100 -3.06 -4.85 13.58
N PHE A 101 -2.92 -4.87 12.25
CA PHE A 101 -2.94 -3.68 11.40
C PHE A 101 -4.34 -3.32 10.89
N GLY A 102 -5.30 -4.26 10.96
CA GLY A 102 -6.62 -4.12 10.36
C GLY A 102 -6.54 -4.01 8.84
N ASP A 103 -7.16 -2.96 8.30
CA ASP A 103 -7.17 -2.64 6.87
C ASP A 103 -5.97 -1.77 6.41
N HIS A 104 -5.04 -1.45 7.33
CA HIS A 104 -3.92 -0.57 7.02
C HIS A 104 -2.75 -1.34 6.41
N TYR A 105 -2.31 -0.90 5.23
CA TYR A 105 -1.12 -1.40 4.57
C TYR A 105 -0.18 -0.24 4.25
N PRO A 106 1.05 -0.20 4.80
CA PRO A 106 2.08 0.74 4.37
C PRO A 106 2.56 0.44 2.93
N ALA A 107 3.45 1.28 2.44
CA ALA A 107 4.33 0.84 1.36
C ALA A 107 5.19 -0.32 1.86
N MET A 108 5.40 -1.34 1.03
CA MET A 108 6.16 -2.53 1.42
C MET A 108 7.13 -2.97 0.33
N ALA A 109 8.24 -3.56 0.76
CA ALA A 109 9.08 -4.41 -0.08
C ALA A 109 9.42 -5.68 0.70
N LEU A 110 9.58 -6.79 0.00
CA LEU A 110 9.96 -8.08 0.58
C LEU A 110 11.20 -8.61 -0.13
N PHE A 111 12.14 -9.10 0.66
CA PHE A 111 13.41 -9.64 0.20
C PHE A 111 13.62 -11.03 0.82
N GLU A 112 14.07 -11.98 0.00
CA GLU A 112 14.74 -13.16 0.52
C GLU A 112 16.20 -12.80 0.81
N VAL A 113 16.72 -13.20 1.97
CA VAL A 113 18.09 -12.91 2.40
C VAL A 113 18.82 -14.19 2.79
N THR A 114 20.15 -14.20 2.65
CA THR A 114 20.98 -15.37 2.96
C THR A 114 21.03 -15.70 4.46
N GLY A 115 20.70 -14.74 5.32
CA GLY A 115 20.63 -14.92 6.77
C GLY A 115 20.12 -13.68 7.49
N LEU A 116 19.70 -13.89 8.75
CA LEU A 116 19.31 -12.85 9.70
C LEU A 116 20.27 -12.86 10.90
N PHE A 117 20.26 -11.81 11.72
CA PHE A 117 21.18 -11.69 12.86
C PHE A 117 21.04 -12.87 13.85
N ARG A 118 19.81 -13.28 14.14
CA ARG A 118 19.53 -14.47 14.97
C ARG A 118 19.24 -15.66 14.07
N GLU A 119 19.99 -16.74 14.25
CA GLU A 119 19.86 -17.93 13.41
C GLU A 119 18.45 -18.55 13.43
N ALA A 120 17.77 -18.51 14.58
CA ALA A 120 16.41 -19.02 14.75
C ALA A 120 15.32 -18.12 14.13
N ALA A 121 15.66 -16.88 13.74
CA ALA A 121 14.72 -15.99 13.08
C ALA A 121 14.51 -16.43 11.63
N LEU A 122 13.24 -16.45 11.21
CA LEU A 122 12.80 -16.73 9.85
C LEU A 122 12.41 -15.46 9.11
N ILE A 123 12.12 -14.39 9.86
CA ILE A 123 11.63 -13.11 9.35
C ILE A 123 12.10 -11.95 10.23
N GLU A 124 12.38 -10.83 9.59
CA GLU A 124 12.66 -9.54 10.23
C GLU A 124 11.91 -8.42 9.46
N MET A 125 11.41 -7.41 10.17
CA MET A 125 10.85 -6.21 9.55
C MET A 125 11.44 -4.94 10.14
N GLU A 126 11.79 -4.00 9.27
CA GLU A 126 12.16 -2.63 9.64
C GLU A 126 11.28 -1.63 8.88
N GLY A 127 11.29 -0.37 9.28
CA GLY A 127 10.37 0.56 8.66
C GLY A 127 10.41 1.99 9.16
N ILE A 128 9.43 2.75 8.68
CA ILE A 128 9.29 4.17 9.01
C ILE A 128 7.85 4.39 9.44
N ALA A 129 7.65 5.06 10.57
CA ALA A 129 6.38 5.57 11.03
C ALA A 129 6.36 7.10 11.05
N VAL A 130 5.16 7.69 10.93
CA VAL A 130 4.97 9.14 11.06
C VAL A 130 3.91 9.40 12.13
N ILE A 131 4.36 9.82 13.31
CA ILE A 131 3.56 9.98 14.53
C ILE A 131 2.91 11.36 14.55
N GLY A 132 1.64 11.44 14.96
CA GLY A 132 0.92 12.72 15.07
C GLY A 132 0.57 13.37 13.71
N ALA A 133 0.82 12.70 12.59
CA ALA A 133 0.39 13.18 11.28
C ALA A 133 -1.14 13.23 11.20
N PRO A 134 -1.75 14.37 10.81
CA PRO A 134 -3.20 14.43 10.65
C PRO A 134 -3.72 13.36 9.67
N SER A 135 -4.69 12.54 10.05
CA SER A 135 -5.35 11.64 9.10
C SER A 135 -6.48 12.40 8.39
N ARG A 136 -6.39 12.59 7.07
CA ARG A 136 -7.51 13.15 6.31
C ARG A 136 -8.50 12.03 6.02
N LYS A 137 -9.71 12.08 6.60
CA LYS A 137 -10.83 11.24 6.13
C LYS A 137 -10.99 11.47 4.62
N PRO A 138 -11.20 10.41 3.81
CA PRO A 138 -11.44 10.60 2.38
C PRO A 138 -12.58 11.60 2.20
N ALA A 139 -12.32 12.65 1.42
CA ALA A 139 -13.37 13.62 1.11
C ALA A 139 -14.49 12.86 0.41
N ARG A 140 -15.71 12.92 0.97
CA ARG A 140 -16.90 12.39 0.28
C ARG A 140 -16.93 13.02 -1.11
N PRO A 141 -17.17 12.25 -2.19
CA PRO A 141 -17.35 12.84 -3.50
C PRO A 141 -18.44 13.90 -3.38
N ARG A 142 -18.12 15.13 -3.76
CA ARG A 142 -19.12 16.19 -3.89
C ARG A 142 -20.07 15.74 -4.99
N VAL A 143 -21.19 15.13 -4.63
CA VAL A 143 -22.32 14.96 -5.54
C VAL A 143 -22.74 16.39 -5.88
N SER A 144 -22.46 16.82 -7.11
CA SER A 144 -23.05 18.04 -7.62
C SER A 144 -24.57 17.79 -7.64
N ARG A 145 -25.30 18.43 -6.72
CA ARG A 145 -26.75 18.59 -6.91
C ARG A 145 -26.89 19.48 -8.14
N ARG A 146 -27.01 18.88 -9.33
CA ARG A 146 -27.62 19.57 -10.46
C ARG A 146 -29.00 20.01 -9.96
N ALA A 147 -29.17 21.32 -9.83
CA ALA A 147 -30.47 21.92 -9.57
C ALA A 147 -31.44 21.42 -10.64
N ALA A 148 -32.56 20.85 -10.20
CA ALA A 148 -33.69 20.57 -11.06
C ALA A 148 -34.24 21.93 -11.53
N GLY A 149 -34.01 22.24 -12.80
CA GLY A 149 -34.46 23.49 -13.42
C GLY A 149 -34.68 23.28 -14.91
N LYS A 150 -35.96 23.05 -15.26
CA LYS A 150 -36.66 23.22 -16.55
C LYS A 150 -35.92 22.78 -17.83
N ARG A 151 -36.49 21.77 -18.49
CA ARG A 151 -36.22 21.46 -19.90
C ARG A 151 -36.66 22.63 -20.76
N GLU A 152 -35.72 23.27 -21.44
CA GLU A 152 -35.99 24.12 -22.60
C GLU A 152 -35.65 23.29 -23.85
N VAL A 153 -36.64 23.12 -24.73
CA VAL A 153 -36.49 22.36 -25.98
C VAL A 153 -35.83 23.28 -27.00
N LEU A 154 -34.56 23.01 -27.33
CA LEU A 154 -33.84 23.72 -28.39
C LEU A 154 -34.34 23.23 -29.77
N PRO A 155 -34.65 24.10 -30.75
CA PRO A 155 -35.11 23.67 -32.06
C PRO A 155 -34.01 22.94 -32.84
N ARG A 156 -34.40 21.86 -33.53
CA ARG A 156 -33.52 21.03 -34.37
C ARG A 156 -32.94 21.87 -35.51
N ARG A 157 -31.62 22.01 -35.55
CA ARG A 157 -30.91 22.55 -36.73
C ARG A 157 -30.95 21.51 -37.87
N PRO A 158 -31.18 21.92 -39.13
CA PRO A 158 -31.17 21.01 -40.27
C PRO A 158 -29.75 20.54 -40.63
N ALA A 159 -29.67 19.31 -41.14
CA ALA A 159 -28.43 18.62 -41.50
C ALA A 159 -27.67 19.33 -42.64
N ARG A 160 -26.37 19.57 -42.44
CA ARG A 160 -25.46 20.07 -43.48
C ARG A 160 -24.92 18.89 -44.29
N LYS A 161 -25.16 18.89 -45.61
CA LYS A 161 -24.69 17.86 -46.56
C LYS A 161 -23.15 17.85 -46.63
N ALA A 162 -22.56 16.65 -46.65
CA ALA A 162 -21.14 16.42 -46.84
C ALA A 162 -20.70 16.71 -48.30
N PRO A 163 -19.53 17.32 -48.54
CA PRO A 163 -19.00 17.47 -49.91
C PRO A 163 -18.25 16.21 -50.36
N ALA A 164 -18.45 15.87 -51.64
CA ALA A 164 -17.90 14.72 -52.32
C ALA A 164 -16.36 14.79 -52.48
N MET A 165 -15.71 13.65 -52.21
CA MET A 165 -14.28 13.45 -52.35
C MET A 165 -13.93 13.18 -53.83
N ARG A 166 -13.36 14.17 -54.52
CA ARG A 166 -12.85 14.02 -55.90
C ARG A 166 -11.53 13.25 -55.89
N ARG A 167 -11.52 12.10 -56.59
CA ARG A 167 -10.30 11.37 -57.02
C ARG A 167 -9.47 12.27 -57.94
N THR A 168 -8.20 12.47 -57.60
CA THR A 168 -7.18 12.89 -58.56
C THR A 168 -6.14 11.79 -58.69
N LEU A 169 -6.22 11.06 -59.81
CA LEU A 169 -5.08 10.32 -60.34
C LEU A 169 -3.99 11.33 -60.69
N ARG A 170 -2.80 11.19 -60.11
CA ARG A 170 -1.57 11.72 -60.69
C ARG A 170 -0.76 10.56 -61.26
N ARG A 171 -0.87 10.39 -62.58
CA ARG A 171 0.19 9.85 -63.44
C ARG A 171 1.32 10.88 -63.50
N ARG A 172 2.58 10.45 -63.39
CA ARG A 172 3.75 11.11 -63.99
C ARG A 172 4.88 10.09 -64.24
N PRO A 173 5.81 10.38 -65.17
CA PRO A 173 6.18 9.43 -66.24
C PRO A 173 7.67 9.06 -66.29
N ARG A 174 7.94 8.05 -67.13
CA ARG A 174 9.21 7.54 -67.70
C ARG A 174 10.27 7.05 -66.73
#